data_AF-A0A9D5GHC5-F1
#
_entry.id   AF-A0A9D5GHC5-F1
#
_cell.length_a   1.000
_cell.length_b   1.000
_cell.length_c   1.000
_cell.angle_alpha   90.00
_cell.angle_beta   90.00
_cell.angle_gamma   90.00
#
_symmetry.space_group_name_H-M   'P 1'
#
loop_
_entity.id
_entity.type
_entity.pdbx_description
1 polymer ?
#
loop_
_entity_poly.entity_id
_entity_poly.type
_entity_poly.pdbx_seq_one_letter_code
_entity_poly.pdbx_strand_id
1 'polypeptide(L)' 'MFEGRMPQTFLAQLPEALRGVDFPASRDDIVEMAQMNGASATLVDRLKDLPERDYDNIAAVLAEIGVI' A
#
# COMPACT_ATOMS: atom_id res chain seq x y z
N MET A 1 8.52 7.51 19.98
CA MET A 1 7.67 8.70 19.76
C MET A 1 7.25 8.71 18.29
N PHE A 2 6.04 8.21 17.95
CA PHE A 2 5.20 8.49 16.76
C PHE A 2 3.92 7.64 16.92
N GLU A 3 3.02 8.05 17.81
CA GLU A 3 1.66 7.48 17.91
C GLU A 3 0.69 8.51 17.34
N GLY A 4 -0.26 8.10 16.49
CA GLY A 4 -1.50 8.86 16.31
C GLY A 4 -1.60 9.86 15.14
N ARG A 5 -1.52 9.36 13.90
CA ARG A 5 -2.43 9.70 12.79
C ARG A 5 -1.95 8.91 11.58
N MET A 6 -2.74 7.94 11.12
CA MET A 6 -2.64 7.50 9.73
C MET A 6 -2.71 8.78 8.89
N PRO A 7 -1.68 9.13 8.11
CA PRO A 7 -1.75 10.35 7.33
C PRO A 7 -2.84 10.10 6.28
N GLN A 8 -3.91 10.90 6.31
CA GLN A 8 -5.06 10.81 5.40
C GLN A 8 -4.63 10.68 3.93
N THR A 9 -3.42 11.16 3.62
CA THR A 9 -2.79 11.00 2.32
C THR A 9 -2.65 9.55 1.89
N PHE A 10 -2.46 8.53 2.74
CA PHE A 10 -2.35 7.11 2.31
C PHE A 10 -3.43 6.68 1.32
N LEU A 11 -4.68 7.04 1.63
CA LEU A 11 -5.83 6.75 0.77
C LEU A 11 -5.73 7.42 -0.60
N ALA A 12 -5.07 8.57 -0.66
CA ALA A 12 -4.83 9.34 -1.88
C ALA A 12 -3.55 8.93 -2.63
N GLN A 13 -2.50 8.45 -1.94
CA GLN A 13 -1.24 8.02 -2.57
C GLN A 13 -1.28 6.56 -3.03
N LEU A 14 -2.07 5.66 -2.41
CA LEU A 14 -2.10 4.26 -2.84
C LEU A 14 -2.52 4.07 -4.32
N PRO A 15 -3.57 4.75 -4.83
CA PRO A 15 -3.96 4.64 -6.24
C PRO A 15 -2.87 5.10 -7.20
N GLU A 16 -2.08 6.11 -6.80
CA GLU A 16 -0.96 6.64 -7.58
C GLU A 16 0.26 5.72 -7.49
N ALA A 17 0.56 5.22 -6.30
CA ALA A 17 1.65 4.29 -6.00
C ALA A 17 1.48 2.93 -6.69
N LEU A 18 0.24 2.49 -6.90
CA LEU A 18 -0.09 1.23 -7.59
C LEU A 18 -0.65 1.46 -8.99
N ARG A 19 -0.44 2.66 -9.54
CA ARG A 19 -0.87 2.97 -10.90
C ARG A 19 -0.07 2.12 -11.89
N GLY A 20 -0.78 1.23 -12.60
CA GLY A 20 -0.17 0.32 -13.57
C GLY A 20 0.24 -1.03 -12.99
N VAL A 21 -0.17 -1.36 -11.77
CA VAL A 21 -0.12 -2.74 -11.26
C VAL A 21 -1.14 -3.60 -12.01
N ASP A 22 -0.69 -4.71 -12.57
CA ASP A 22 -1.56 -5.77 -13.07
C ASP A 22 -2.01 -6.63 -11.90
N PHE A 23 -3.30 -6.59 -11.59
CA PHE A 23 -3.89 -7.42 -10.56
C PHE A 23 -4.38 -8.76 -11.15
N PRO A 24 -4.28 -9.88 -10.40
CA PRO A 24 -3.84 -9.98 -9.01
C PRO A 24 -2.33 -9.80 -8.83
N ALA A 25 -1.94 -9.05 -7.79
CA ALA A 25 -0.54 -8.76 -7.47
C ALA A 25 -0.21 -9.21 -6.05
N SER A 26 0.98 -9.79 -5.88
CA SER A 26 1.46 -10.22 -4.57
C SER A 26 1.95 -9.02 -3.74
N ARG A 27 2.02 -9.19 -2.41
CA ARG A 27 2.54 -8.14 -1.50
C ARG A 27 3.86 -7.55 -1.99
N ASP A 28 4.80 -8.39 -2.39
CA ASP A 28 6.13 -7.95 -2.84
C ASP A 28 6.07 -7.10 -4.12
N ASP A 29 5.28 -7.49 -5.13
CA ASP A 29 5.03 -6.68 -6.32
C ASP A 29 4.42 -5.32 -5.96
N ILE A 30 3.45 -5.30 -5.05
CA ILE A 30 2.80 -4.07 -4.60
C ILE A 30 3.79 -3.15 -3.88
N VAL A 31 4.63 -3.72 -3.01
CA VAL A 31 5.68 -2.99 -2.29
C VAL A 31 6.71 -2.42 -3.24
N GLU A 32 7.15 -3.22 -4.22
CA GLU A 32 8.12 -2.80 -5.24
C GLU A 32 7.55 -1.70 -6.12
N MET A 33 6.33 -1.89 -6.65
CA MET A 33 5.65 -0.90 -7.48
C MET A 33 5.37 0.40 -6.73
N ALA A 34 4.96 0.32 -5.47
CA ALA A 34 4.80 1.49 -4.63
C ALA A 34 6.13 2.25 -4.45
N GLN A 35 7.23 1.55 -4.18
CA GLN A 35 8.56 2.17 -4.10
C GLN A 35 8.98 2.82 -5.43
N MET A 36 8.77 2.13 -6.55
CA MET A 36 9.10 2.65 -7.88
C MET A 36 8.31 3.91 -8.24
N ASN A 37 7.03 3.97 -7.84
CA ASN A 37 6.18 5.13 -8.04
C ASN A 37 6.42 6.26 -7.02
N GLY A 38 7.39 6.12 -6.11
CA GLY A 38 7.74 7.17 -5.15
C GLY A 38 6.83 7.23 -3.92
N ALA A 39 6.22 6.11 -3.54
CA ALA A 39 5.47 6.01 -2.29
C ALA A 39 6.31 6.44 -1.08
N SER A 40 5.66 7.09 -0.11
CA SER A 40 6.31 7.47 1.14
C SER A 40 6.84 6.24 1.88
N ALA A 41 7.97 6.38 2.57
CA ALA A 41 8.58 5.30 3.33
C ALA A 41 7.60 4.66 4.33
N THR A 42 6.73 5.44 4.95
CA THR A 42 5.67 4.93 5.84
C THR A 42 4.67 4.05 5.09
N LEU A 43 4.31 4.39 3.85
CA LEU A 43 3.39 3.60 3.02
C LEU A 43 4.01 2.27 2.62
N VAL A 44 5.25 2.30 2.20
CA VAL A 44 6.03 1.10 1.88
C VAL A 44 6.17 0.18 3.09
N ASP A 45 6.47 0.74 4.27
CA ASP A 45 6.61 -0.02 5.51
C ASP A 45 5.29 -0.73 5.90
N ARG A 46 4.15 -0.04 5.75
CA ARG A 46 2.82 -0.65 5.95
C ARG A 46 2.49 -1.73 4.94
N LEU A 47 2.86 -1.53 3.68
CA LEU A 47 2.68 -2.54 2.63
C LEU A 47 3.53 -3.79 2.90
N LYS A 48 4.73 -3.63 3.49
CA LYS A 48 5.60 -4.75 3.89
C LYS A 48 5.04 -5.54 5.07
N ASP A 49 4.30 -4.89 5.96
CA ASP A 49 3.66 -5.51 7.12
C ASP A 49 2.43 -6.36 6.74
N LEU A 50 1.92 -6.20 5.51
CA LEU A 50 0.79 -6.96 5.01
C LEU A 50 1.08 -8.47 4.94
N PRO A 51 0.04 -9.32 5.10
CA PRO A 51 0.18 -10.75 4.88
C PRO A 51 0.59 -11.05 3.44
N GLU A 52 1.43 -12.07 3.28
CA GLU A 52 1.87 -12.55 1.97
C GLU A 52 0.73 -13.30 1.30
N ARG A 53 -0.06 -12.56 0.51
CA ARG A 53 -1.17 -13.05 -0.29
C ARG A 53 -1.31 -12.23 -1.55
N ASP A 54 -2.07 -12.76 -2.49
CA ASP A 54 -2.45 -12.04 -3.70
C ASP A 54 -3.61 -11.09 -3.39
N TYR A 55 -3.46 -9.85 -3.82
CA TYR A 55 -4.48 -8.84 -3.72
C TYR A 55 -5.10 -8.66 -5.09
N ASP A 56 -6.44 -8.63 -5.16
CA ASP A 56 -7.15 -8.50 -6.43
C ASP A 56 -7.27 -7.06 -6.92
N ASN A 57 -7.04 -6.08 -6.05
CA ASN A 57 -7.11 -4.65 -6.39
C ASN A 57 -6.48 -3.76 -5.31
N ILE A 58 -6.28 -2.49 -5.68
CA ILE A 58 -5.83 -1.42 -4.80
C ILE A 58 -6.71 -1.29 -3.55
N ALA A 59 -8.04 -1.46 -3.68
CA ALA A 59 -8.97 -1.31 -2.57
C ALA A 59 -8.82 -2.40 -1.49
N ALA A 60 -8.45 -3.63 -1.85
CA ALA A 60 -8.20 -4.73 -0.92
C ALA A 60 -6.95 -4.47 -0.08
N VAL A 61 -5.91 -3.90 -0.69
CA VAL A 61 -4.70 -3.43 0.00
C VAL A 61 -5.03 -2.27 0.94
N LEU A 62 -5.79 -1.30 0.43
CA LEU A 62 -6.22 -0.11 1.16
C LEU A 62 -7.09 -0.45 2.37
N ALA A 63 -8.02 -1.39 2.20
CA ALA A 63 -8.86 -1.89 3.26
C ALA A 63 -8.00 -2.49 4.38
N GLU A 64 -6.98 -3.28 4.04
CA GLU A 64 -6.13 -3.94 5.03
C GLU A 64 -5.23 -2.96 5.81
N ILE A 65 -4.68 -1.95 5.14
CA ILE A 65 -3.88 -0.90 5.80
C ILE A 65 -4.78 0.09 6.58
N GLY A 66 -6.00 0.29 6.09
CA GLY A 66 -6.97 1.28 6.58
C GLY A 66 -8.03 0.74 7.52
N VAL A 67 -7.93 -0.51 7.99
CA VAL A 67 -8.85 -1.01 9.03
C VAL A 67 -8.70 -0.15 10.29
N ILE A 68 -9.81 0.52 10.62
CA ILE A 68 -10.11 1.25 11.86
C ILE A 68 -11.18 0.49 12.62
#